data_AF-A0A8B7S243-F1
#
_entry.id   AF-A0A8B7S243-F1
#
_cell.length_a   1.000
_cell.length_b   1.000
_cell.length_c   1.000
_cell.angle_alpha   90.00
_cell.angle_beta   90.00
_cell.angle_gamma   90.00
#
_symmetry.space_group_name_H-M   'P 1'
#
loop_
_entity.id
_entity.type
_entity.pdbx_description
1 polymer ?
#
loop_
_entity_poly.entity_id
_entity_poly.type
_entity_poly.pdbx_seq_one_letter_code
_entity_poly.pdbx_strand_id
1 'polypeptide(L)'
;MDASRGIGTFTVWDYVVFAAVLLISAVIGIYYAFAGGSRETSKDFLMGGRRMHAVPVALSLTASFMSAVTVLGTPAEVYRFGTIYSIFGLTYFLVVVISAEVFLPVFYKLGITSTYEYLELRFNRYVRLLGTIFYIIQT
;
A
#
# COMPACT_ATOMS: atom_id res chain seq x y z
N MET A 1 -1.43 10.05 46.33
CA MET A 1 -0.71 9.11 45.44
C MET A 1 -1.74 8.67 44.41
N ASP A 2 -2.11 9.57 43.50
CA ASP A 2 -3.31 9.42 42.68
C ASP A 2 -2.97 9.76 41.24
N ALA A 3 -2.45 8.75 40.53
CA ALA A 3 -2.20 8.84 39.10
C ALA A 3 -2.53 7.50 38.41
N SER A 4 -3.65 6.89 38.77
CA SER A 4 -4.36 5.96 37.88
C SER A 4 -5.35 6.76 37.04
N ARG A 5 -4.82 7.61 36.12
CA ARG A 5 -5.64 8.18 35.06
C ARG A 5 -6.18 7.02 34.24
N GLY A 6 -7.51 6.84 34.33
CA GLY A 6 -8.22 5.73 33.72
C GLY A 6 -7.85 5.56 32.25
N ILE A 7 -7.51 4.32 31.90
CA ILE A 7 -7.49 3.87 30.52
C ILE A 7 -8.92 4.09 30.01
N GLY A 8 -9.12 5.16 29.23
CA GLY A 8 -10.43 5.60 28.79
C GLY A 8 -11.17 4.44 28.14
N THR A 9 -12.28 4.01 28.75
CA THR A 9 -13.18 3.03 28.15
C THR A 9 -13.73 3.62 26.85
N PHE A 10 -13.80 2.83 25.78
CA PHE A 10 -14.34 3.29 24.50
C PHE A 10 -15.71 3.94 24.68
N THR A 11 -15.84 5.17 24.21
CA THR A 11 -17.09 5.92 24.27
C THR A 11 -18.03 5.39 23.18
N VAL A 12 -19.35 5.52 23.39
CA VAL A 12 -20.37 5.11 22.39
C VAL A 12 -20.07 5.70 21.00
N TRP A 13 -19.57 6.93 20.95
CA TRP A 13 -19.17 7.59 19.70
C TRP A 13 -18.01 6.91 18.98
N ASP A 14 -17.03 6.34 19.70
CA ASP A 14 -15.91 5.62 19.09
C ASP A 14 -16.40 4.36 18.38
N TYR A 15 -17.35 3.65 19.00
CA TYR A 15 -18.00 2.48 18.39
C TYR A 15 -18.82 2.85 17.15
N VAL A 16 -19.52 3.98 17.18
CA VAL A 16 -20.30 4.48 16.03
C VAL A 16 -19.36 4.78 14.85
N VAL A 17 -18.26 5.49 15.08
CA VAL A 17 -17.27 5.79 14.03
C VAL A 17 -16.64 4.52 13.50
N PHE A 18 -16.24 3.60 14.37
CA PHE A 18 -15.65 2.31 13.98
C PHE A 18 -16.62 1.48 13.11
N ALA A 19 -17.87 1.35 13.54
CA ALA A 19 -18.90 0.65 12.78
C ALA A 19 -19.18 1.33 11.44
N ALA A 20 -19.23 2.66 11.39
CA ALA A 20 -19.43 3.42 10.15
C ALA A 20 -18.29 3.19 9.15
N VAL A 21 -17.03 3.24 9.58
CA VAL A 21 -15.86 3.00 8.71
C VAL A 21 -15.89 1.59 8.14
N LEU A 22 -16.18 0.58 8.97
CA LEU A 22 -16.30 -0.81 8.52
C LEU A 22 -17.47 -0.99 7.54
N LEU A 23 -18.64 -0.43 7.85
CA LEU A 23 -19.81 -0.52 6.98
C LEU A 23 -19.56 0.15 5.63
N ILE A 24 -19.00 1.35 5.60
CA ILE A 24 -18.69 2.05 4.35
C ILE A 24 -17.69 1.24 3.52
N SER A 25 -16.62 0.74 4.13
CA SER A 25 -15.63 -0.10 3.45
C SER A 25 -16.25 -1.38 2.88
N ALA A 26 -17.09 -2.07 3.66
CA ALA A 26 -17.80 -3.27 3.24
C ALA A 26 -18.82 -2.98 2.13
N VAL A 27 -19.58 -1.89 2.23
CA VAL A 27 -20.56 -1.49 1.21
C VAL A 27 -19.87 -1.17 -0.11
N ILE A 28 -18.73 -0.46 -0.09
CA ILE A 28 -17.95 -0.20 -1.31
C ILE A 28 -17.47 -1.53 -1.92
N GLY A 29 -16.94 -2.45 -1.11
CA GLY A 29 -16.52 -3.77 -1.57
C GLY A 29 -17.65 -4.59 -2.19
N ILE A 30 -18.80 -4.65 -1.52
CA ILE A 30 -20.00 -5.35 -2.00
C ILE A 30 -20.55 -4.68 -3.27
N TYR A 31 -20.62 -3.35 -3.30
CA TYR A 31 -21.05 -2.60 -4.46
C TYR A 31 -20.19 -2.92 -5.67
N TYR A 32 -18.86 -2.89 -5.55
CA TYR A 32 -17.96 -3.26 -6.65
C TYR A 32 -18.00 -4.76 -6.98
N ALA A 33 -18.33 -5.64 -6.03
CA ALA A 33 -18.50 -7.07 -6.29
C ALA A 33 -19.78 -7.39 -7.10
N PHE A 34 -20.88 -6.68 -6.85
CA PHE A 34 -22.16 -6.91 -7.53
C PHE A 34 -22.38 -6.01 -8.76
N ALA A 35 -21.99 -4.74 -8.70
CA ALA A 35 -22.17 -3.77 -9.79
C ALA A 35 -20.99 -3.75 -10.78
N GLY A 36 -19.84 -4.31 -10.41
CA GLY A 36 -18.63 -4.33 -11.22
C GLY A 36 -18.59 -5.38 -12.33
N GLY A 37 -19.76 -5.71 -12.91
CA GLY A 37 -20.05 -6.61 -14.04
C GLY A 37 -18.87 -7.44 -14.56
N SER A 38 -18.94 -8.76 -14.39
CA SER A 38 -18.07 -9.80 -14.98
C SER A 38 -16.85 -9.25 -15.73
N ARG A 39 -15.79 -8.90 -14.99
CA ARG A 39 -14.48 -8.63 -15.60
C ARG A 39 -13.98 -9.94 -16.21
N GLU A 40 -14.19 -10.11 -17.51
CA GLU A 40 -14.06 -11.40 -18.22
C GLU A 40 -12.62 -11.94 -18.28
N THR A 41 -11.63 -11.25 -17.73
CA THR A 41 -10.24 -11.71 -17.70
C THR A 41 -9.48 -11.18 -16.48
N SER A 42 -8.72 -12.04 -15.79
CA SER A 42 -7.92 -11.70 -14.61
C SER A 42 -6.95 -10.54 -14.84
N LYS A 43 -6.44 -10.37 -16.06
CA LYS A 43 -5.58 -9.24 -16.43
C LYS A 43 -6.31 -7.91 -16.35
N ASP A 44 -7.59 -7.86 -16.71
CA ASP A 44 -8.39 -6.62 -16.67
C ASP A 44 -8.76 -6.22 -15.24
N PHE A 45 -8.95 -7.21 -14.37
CA PHE A 45 -9.11 -7.00 -12.93
C PHE A 45 -7.83 -6.44 -12.28
N LEU A 46 -6.67 -7.02 -12.58
CA LEU A 46 -5.40 -6.63 -11.97
C LEU A 46 -4.81 -5.34 -12.55
N MET A 47 -5.06 -5.05 -13.83
CA MET A 47 -4.52 -3.87 -14.52
C MET A 47 -5.51 -2.69 -14.55
N GLY A 48 -6.74 -2.87 -14.08
CA GLY A 48 -7.79 -1.84 -14.15
C GLY A 48 -8.07 -1.35 -15.58
N GLY A 49 -7.88 -2.23 -16.58
CA GLY A 49 -7.98 -1.89 -18.00
C GLY A 49 -6.91 -0.93 -18.54
N ARG A 50 -5.84 -0.61 -17.79
CA ARG A 50 -4.78 0.37 -18.15
C ARG A 50 -5.28 1.78 -18.52
N ARG A 51 -6.53 2.11 -18.17
CA ARG A 51 -7.17 3.42 -18.46
C ARG A 51 -7.33 4.30 -17.22
N MET A 52 -6.81 3.88 -16.07
CA MET A 52 -6.91 4.68 -14.84
C MET A 52 -6.04 5.93 -14.93
N HIS A 53 -6.60 7.07 -14.56
CA HIS A 53 -5.85 8.34 -14.45
C HIS A 53 -4.75 8.25 -13.38
N ALA A 54 -3.70 9.05 -13.53
CA ALA A 54 -2.56 9.06 -12.61
C ALA A 54 -2.96 9.38 -11.14
N VAL A 55 -3.99 10.22 -10.94
CA VAL A 55 -4.44 10.65 -9.60
C VAL A 55 -4.99 9.50 -8.76
N PRO A 56 -6.00 8.72 -9.19
CA PRO A 56 -6.49 7.58 -8.41
C PRO A 56 -5.42 6.49 -8.22
N VAL A 57 -4.50 6.32 -9.18
CA VAL A 57 -3.36 5.40 -9.04
C VAL A 57 -2.40 5.85 -7.95
N ALA A 58 -2.05 7.15 -7.92
CA ALA A 58 -1.20 7.71 -6.88
C ALA A 58 -1.85 7.61 -5.50
N LEU A 59 -3.15 7.90 -5.38
CA LEU A 59 -3.91 7.75 -4.13
C LEU A 59 -3.90 6.31 -3.63
N SER A 60 -4.20 5.34 -4.51
CA SER A 60 -4.14 3.92 -4.15
C SER A 60 -2.75 3.50 -3.70
N LEU A 61 -1.70 3.95 -4.41
CA LEU A 61 -0.32 3.63 -4.06
C LEU A 61 0.05 4.19 -2.68
N THR A 62 -0.30 5.45 -2.39
CA THR A 62 -0.06 6.06 -1.08
C THR A 62 -0.83 5.35 0.04
N ALA A 63 -2.07 4.94 -0.22
CA ALA A 63 -2.87 4.19 0.74
C ALA A 63 -2.24 2.82 1.05
N SER A 64 -1.71 2.12 0.05
CA SER A 64 -1.01 0.83 0.24
C SER A 64 0.31 0.95 1.00
N PHE A 65 0.99 2.09 0.93
CA PHE A 65 2.23 2.32 1.69
C PHE A 65 1.98 2.72 3.14
N MET A 66 0.80 3.24 3.48
CA MET A 66 0.48 3.59 4.86
C MET A 66 0.21 2.34 5.70
N SER A 67 1.10 2.06 6.65
CA SER A 67 0.94 1.00 7.65
C SER A 67 0.81 1.58 9.06
N ALA A 68 0.12 0.86 9.94
CA ALA A 68 0.04 1.19 11.37
C ALA A 68 1.43 1.32 12.01
N VAL A 69 2.41 0.53 11.53
CA VAL A 69 3.80 0.60 11.98
C VAL A 69 4.42 1.96 11.66
N THR A 70 4.14 2.53 10.48
CA THR A 70 4.65 3.85 10.12
C THR A 70 3.96 4.93 10.96
N VAL A 71 2.64 4.85 11.11
CA VAL A 71 1.86 5.87 11.84
C VAL A 71 2.26 5.96 13.32
N LEU A 72 2.48 4.83 13.98
CA LEU A 72 2.87 4.78 15.40
C LEU A 72 4.39 4.75 15.61
N GLY A 73 5.14 4.12 14.71
CA GLY A 73 6.58 3.95 14.82
C GLY A 73 7.36 5.21 14.48
N THR A 74 6.94 5.99 13.49
CA THR A 74 7.64 7.25 13.14
C THR A 74 7.69 8.27 14.28
N PRO A 75 6.59 8.59 15.00
CA PRO A 75 6.67 9.51 16.14
C PRO A 75 7.45 8.90 17.31
N ALA A 76 7.38 7.58 17.53
CA ALA A 76 8.14 6.91 18.58
C ALA A 76 9.66 7.01 18.33
N GLU A 77 10.08 6.84 17.07
CA GLU A 77 11.46 6.95 16.64
C GLU A 77 11.97 8.40 16.75
N VAL A 78 11.18 9.37 16.27
CA VAL A 78 11.49 10.81 16.39
C VAL A 78 11.58 11.24 17.85
N TYR A 79 10.72 10.72 18.72
CA TYR A 79 10.76 11.02 20.14
C TYR A 79 12.03 10.49 20.82
N ARG A 80 12.52 9.32 20.41
CA ARG A 80 13.68 8.66 21.03
C ARG A 80 15.03 9.10 20.45
N PHE A 81 15.11 9.31 19.14
CA PHE A 81 16.36 9.60 18.42
C PHE A 81 16.41 11.01 17.82
N GLY A 82 15.34 11.79 17.91
CA GLY A 82 15.28 13.19 17.49
C GLY A 82 15.14 13.37 15.98
N THR A 83 15.60 14.53 15.48
CA THR A 83 15.39 14.99 14.09
C THR A 83 16.10 14.15 13.04
N ILE A 84 16.99 13.21 13.43
CA ILE A 84 17.75 12.37 12.48
C ILE A 84 16.85 11.56 11.54
N TYR A 85 15.65 11.18 12.00
CA TYR A 85 14.65 10.50 11.19
C TYR A 85 14.19 11.33 9.97
N SER A 86 14.31 12.66 10.00
CA SER A 86 13.91 13.55 8.90
C SER A 86 14.73 13.31 7.62
N ILE A 87 15.98 12.84 7.75
CA ILE A 87 16.83 12.47 6.61
C ILE A 87 16.23 11.28 5.85
N PHE A 88 15.55 10.38 6.56
CA PHE A 88 14.86 9.24 5.97
C PHE A 88 13.72 9.71 5.04
N GLY A 89 12.96 10.73 5.47
CA GLY A 89 11.93 11.36 4.65
C GLY A 89 12.48 11.99 3.36
N LEU A 90 13.59 12.73 3.47
CA LEU A 90 14.24 13.34 2.30
C LEU A 90 14.77 12.29 1.31
N THR A 91 15.41 11.24 1.82
CA THR A 91 15.91 10.13 1.01
C THR A 91 14.76 9.39 0.33
N TYR A 92 13.67 9.12 1.06
CA TYR A 92 12.49 8.46 0.52
C TYR A 92 11.87 9.26 -0.64
N PHE A 93 11.78 10.59 -0.50
CA PHE A 93 11.32 11.46 -1.57
C PHE A 93 12.19 11.34 -2.85
N LEU A 94 13.52 11.39 -2.70
CA LEU A 94 14.43 11.24 -3.83
C LEU A 94 14.30 9.87 -4.50
N VAL A 95 14.19 8.79 -3.71
CA VAL A 95 13.99 7.43 -4.24
C VAL A 95 12.71 7.32 -5.04
N VAL A 96 11.60 7.92 -4.57
CA VAL A 96 10.32 7.91 -5.28
C VAL A 96 10.43 8.65 -6.63
N VAL A 97 11.08 9.81 -6.66
CA VAL A 97 11.28 10.58 -7.91
C VAL A 97 12.13 9.80 -8.90
N ILE A 98 13.28 9.27 -8.48
CA ILE A 98 14.15 8.46 -9.34
C ILE A 98 13.39 7.23 -9.84
N SER A 99 12.58 6.61 -8.99
CA SER A 99 11.85 5.40 -9.36
C SER A 99 10.74 5.68 -10.38
N ALA A 100 10.04 6.79 -10.23
CA ALA A 100 9.03 7.24 -11.18
C ALA A 100 9.63 7.56 -12.56
N GLU A 101 10.82 8.14 -12.64
CA GLU A 101 11.45 8.51 -13.92
C GLU A 101 12.19 7.36 -14.60
N VAL A 102 12.83 6.46 -13.83
CA VAL A 102 13.70 5.41 -14.39
C VAL A 102 12.98 4.06 -14.50
N PHE A 103 12.37 3.59 -13.42
CA PHE A 103 11.81 2.23 -13.38
C PHE A 103 10.42 2.17 -14.03
N LEU A 104 9.59 3.18 -13.81
CA LEU A 104 8.24 3.23 -14.37
C LEU A 104 8.20 3.10 -15.91
N PRO A 105 8.97 3.87 -16.71
CA PRO A 105 8.89 3.75 -18.17
C PRO A 105 9.42 2.40 -18.68
N VAL A 106 10.36 1.78 -17.98
CA VAL A 106 10.85 0.44 -18.33
C VAL A 106 9.74 -0.58 -18.14
N PHE A 107 9.10 -0.62 -16.97
CA PHE A 107 8.03 -1.57 -16.70
C PHE A 107 6.81 -1.36 -17.59
N TYR A 108 6.47 -0.10 -17.90
CA TYR A 108 5.36 0.21 -18.79
C TYR A 108 5.62 -0.26 -20.24
N LYS A 109 6.85 -0.12 -20.74
CA LYS A 109 7.25 -0.60 -22.08
C LYS A 109 7.26 -2.12 -22.20
N LEU A 110 7.67 -2.82 -21.14
CA LEU A 110 7.69 -4.29 -21.14
C LEU A 110 6.28 -4.89 -21.04
N GLY A 111 5.27 -4.13 -20.63
CA GLY A 111 3.88 -4.57 -20.58
C GLY A 111 3.63 -5.73 -19.60
N ILE A 112 4.55 -5.95 -18.66
CA ILE A 112 4.49 -7.01 -17.66
C ILE A 112 3.35 -6.78 -16.67
N THR A 113 2.83 -7.88 -16.13
CA THR A 113 1.71 -7.83 -15.18
C THR A 113 2.15 -7.85 -13.73
N SER A 114 3.33 -8.40 -13.47
CA SER A 114 3.95 -8.47 -12.15
C SER A 114 5.41 -8.06 -12.25
N THR A 115 5.93 -7.30 -11.28
CA THR A 115 7.35 -6.90 -11.26
C THR A 115 8.28 -8.10 -11.26
N TYR A 116 7.89 -9.25 -10.69
CA TYR A 116 8.69 -10.48 -10.69
C TYR A 116 8.78 -11.15 -12.07
N GLU A 117 7.89 -10.82 -13.01
CA GLU A 117 7.97 -11.27 -14.41
C GLU A 117 9.23 -10.69 -15.08
N TYR A 118 9.65 -9.50 -14.68
CA TYR A 118 10.92 -8.92 -15.10
C TYR A 118 12.14 -9.78 -14.71
N LEU A 119 12.11 -10.38 -13.51
CA LEU A 119 13.20 -11.25 -13.04
C LEU A 119 13.29 -12.53 -13.86
N GLU A 120 12.17 -13.05 -14.36
CA GLU A 120 12.18 -14.19 -15.26
C GLU A 120 12.76 -13.83 -16.63
N LEU A 121 12.37 -12.68 -17.19
CA LEU A 121 12.88 -12.20 -18.48
C LEU A 121 14.39 -11.91 -18.45
N ARG A 122 14.92 -11.45 -17.31
CA ARG A 122 16.34 -11.09 -17.17
C ARG A 122 17.22 -12.25 -16.71
N PHE A 123 16.73 -13.13 -15.85
CA PHE A 123 17.53 -14.19 -15.22
C PHE A 123 16.99 -15.59 -15.55
N ASN A 124 15.98 -16.05 -14.80
CA ASN A 124 15.38 -17.37 -14.97
C ASN A 124 14.10 -17.49 -14.11
N ARG A 125 13.26 -18.49 -14.39
CA ARG A 125 12.04 -18.82 -13.65
C ARG A 125 12.27 -19.10 -12.16
N TYR A 126 13.41 -19.69 -11.80
CA TYR A 126 13.77 -19.96 -10.40
C TYR A 126 13.91 -18.68 -9.57
N VAL A 127 14.51 -17.62 -10.14
CA VAL A 127 14.69 -16.33 -9.46
C VAL A 127 13.34 -15.63 -9.25
N ARG A 128 12.44 -15.71 -10.24
CA ARG A 128 11.05 -15.25 -10.09
C ARG A 128 10.37 -15.94 -8.92
N LEU A 129 10.48 -17.27 -8.83
CA LEU A 129 9.79 -18.06 -7.81
C LEU A 129 10.32 -17.76 -6.41
N LEU A 130 11.64 -17.65 -6.25
CA LEU A 130 12.25 -17.21 -4.98
C LEU A 130 11.81 -15.80 -4.60
N GLY A 131 11.82 -14.85 -5.54
CA GLY A 131 11.37 -13.47 -5.29
C GLY A 131 9.91 -13.39 -4.82
N THR A 132 9.03 -14.16 -5.46
CA THR A 132 7.62 -14.25 -5.06
C THR A 132 7.46 -14.89 -3.68
N ILE A 133 8.20 -15.97 -3.37
CA ILE A 133 8.15 -16.61 -2.04
C ILE A 133 8.59 -15.64 -0.95
N PHE A 134 9.71 -14.93 -1.15
CA PHE A 134 10.18 -13.95 -0.17
C PHE A 134 9.16 -12.85 0.09
N TYR A 135 8.50 -12.37 -0.97
CA TYR A 135 7.45 -11.36 -0.83
C TYR A 135 6.24 -11.85 -0.03
N ILE A 136 5.79 -13.08 -0.29
CA ILE A 136 4.67 -13.70 0.45
C ILE A 136 5.02 -13.92 1.92
N ILE A 137 6.28 -14.23 2.24
CA ILE A 137 6.72 -14.43 3.63
C ILE A 137 6.86 -13.09 4.37
N GLN A 138 7.27 -12.04 3.66
CA GLN A 138 7.51 -10.73 4.26
C GLN A 138 6.23 -9.91 4.48
N THR A 139 5.26 -10.02 3.58
CA THR A 139 3.95 -9.33 3.63
C THR A 139 3.04 -9.98 4.65
#